data_AF-A0A2K0U069-F1
#
_entry.id   AF-A0A2K0U069-F1
#
_cell.length_a   1.000
_cell.length_b   1.000
_cell.length_c   1.000
_cell.angle_alpha   90.00
_cell.angle_beta   90.00
_cell.angle_gamma   90.00
#
_symmetry.space_group_name_H-M   'P 1'
#
loop_
_entity.id
_entity.type
_entity.pdbx_description
1 polymer ?
#
loop_
_entity_poly.entity_id
_entity_poly.type
_entity_poly.pdbx_seq_one_letter_code
_entity_poly.pdbx_strand_id
1 'polypeptide(L)'
;MSNIPGQLLAQESPEKPWTLAVPTPETAPFPMFDAEADTGKFVKAIILKRDEVLSKRVLGATTYQTPAEILADFKSAFPNAGNDARFFSLPHETFTATLKGQGMPDFAAEELLQNFRLMDEGGYYAGEKLD
;
A
#
# COMPACT_ATOMS: atom_id res chain seq x y z
N MET A 1 2.66 10.00 1.94
CA MET A 1 2.23 8.62 1.65
C MET A 1 2.93 7.66 2.62
N SER A 2 2.26 7.27 3.70
CA SER A 2 2.89 6.52 4.81
C SER A 2 2.35 5.10 4.98
N ASN A 3 1.43 4.66 4.11
CA ASN A 3 0.77 3.35 4.16
C ASN A 3 1.41 2.28 3.25
N ILE A 4 2.40 2.65 2.43
CA ILE A 4 3.32 1.68 1.82
C ILE A 4 4.51 1.61 2.78
N PRO A 5 4.69 0.51 3.54
CA PRO A 5 5.89 0.34 4.34
C PRO A 5 7.11 0.61 3.49
N GLY A 6 8.05 1.44 3.98
CA GLY A 6 9.29 1.77 3.26
C GLY A 6 10.18 0.56 2.92
N GLN A 7 9.79 -0.63 3.37
CA GLN A 7 10.39 -1.91 3.00
C GLN A 7 9.92 -2.43 1.63
N LEU A 8 8.77 -1.99 1.12
CA LEU A 8 8.21 -2.49 -0.16
C LEU A 8 8.79 -1.76 -1.37
N LEU A 9 9.03 -0.45 -1.26
CA LEU A 9 9.80 0.33 -2.21
C LEU A 9 11.18 0.57 -1.60
N ALA A 10 12.16 -0.25 -1.99
CA ALA A 10 13.48 -0.24 -1.37
C ALA A 10 14.60 -0.43 -2.41
N GLN A 11 15.83 -0.10 -2.01
CA GLN A 11 17.05 -0.46 -2.73
C GLN A 11 17.75 -1.61 -2.00
N GLU A 12 18.28 -2.57 -2.76
CA GLU A 12 19.14 -3.64 -2.20
C GLU A 12 20.48 -3.06 -1.69
N SER A 13 20.99 -2.02 -2.36
CA SER A 13 22.17 -1.25 -1.98
C SER A 13 22.13 0.13 -2.66
N PRO A 14 22.92 1.13 -2.21
CA PRO A 14 22.83 2.51 -2.72
C PRO A 14 23.00 2.67 -4.24
N GLU A 15 23.71 1.75 -4.89
CA GLU A 15 23.96 1.78 -6.34
C GLU A 15 22.90 1.02 -7.17
N LYS A 16 21.93 0.36 -6.51
CA LYS A 16 20.89 -0.41 -7.18
C LYS A 16 19.61 0.42 -7.34
N PRO A 17 18.83 0.19 -8.41
CA PRO A 17 17.55 0.87 -8.60
C PRO A 17 16.60 0.59 -7.43
N TRP A 18 15.78 1.59 -7.10
CA TRP A 18 14.63 1.37 -6.23
C TRP A 18 13.68 0.35 -6.87
N THR A 19 13.22 -0.61 -6.09
CA THR A 19 12.27 -1.62 -6.56
C THR A 19 11.04 -1.63 -5.67
N LEU A 20 9.86 -1.38 -6.25
CA LEU A 20 8.58 -1.67 -5.61
C LEU A 20 8.26 -3.14 -5.81
N ALA A 21 8.46 -3.94 -4.77
CA ALA A 21 8.26 -5.39 -4.79
C ALA A 21 7.07 -5.79 -3.92
N VAL A 22 5.96 -6.22 -4.55
CA VAL A 22 4.73 -6.61 -3.86
C VAL A 22 4.13 -7.87 -4.50
N PRO A 23 3.41 -8.72 -3.75
CA PRO A 23 2.84 -9.97 -4.26
C PRO A 23 1.49 -9.74 -4.95
N THR A 24 1.40 -8.73 -5.81
CA THR A 24 0.19 -8.38 -6.58
C THR A 24 0.59 -8.01 -8.01
N PRO A 25 -0.36 -7.97 -8.97
CA PRO A 25 -0.13 -7.36 -10.27
C PRO A 25 0.13 -5.85 -10.16
N GLU A 26 0.71 -5.26 -11.22
CA GLU A 26 0.97 -3.81 -11.28
C GLU A 26 -0.29 -2.95 -11.37
N THR A 27 -1.45 -3.58 -11.58
CA THR A 27 -2.77 -2.97 -11.75
C THR A 27 -3.65 -3.06 -10.50
N ALA A 28 -3.19 -3.70 -9.42
CA ALA A 28 -3.99 -3.90 -8.22
C ALA A 28 -4.29 -2.54 -7.53
N PRO A 29 -5.55 -2.22 -7.20
CA PRO A 29 -5.93 -0.93 -6.61
C PRO A 29 -5.63 -0.87 -5.10
N PHE A 30 -4.54 -0.21 -4.72
CA PHE A 30 -4.21 0.04 -3.32
C PHE A 30 -4.99 1.23 -2.76
N PRO A 31 -5.66 1.11 -1.60
CA PRO A 31 -6.26 2.23 -0.90
C PRO A 31 -5.16 3.09 -0.27
N MET A 32 -5.03 4.32 -0.76
CA MET A 32 -3.98 5.23 -0.33
C MET A 32 -4.46 6.15 0.78
N PHE A 33 -3.63 6.32 1.81
CA PHE A 33 -3.94 7.17 2.95
C PHE A 33 -2.67 7.71 3.60
N ASP A 34 -2.60 9.03 3.80
CA ASP A 34 -1.52 9.66 4.56
C ASP A 34 -1.85 9.60 6.05
N ALA A 35 -1.56 8.45 6.67
CA ALA A 35 -1.93 8.23 8.07
C ALA A 35 -1.35 9.27 9.03
N GLU A 36 -0.14 9.77 8.75
CA GLU A 36 0.53 10.77 9.59
C GLU A 36 -0.19 12.12 9.50
N ALA A 37 -0.47 12.59 8.28
CA ALA A 37 -1.07 13.91 8.07
C ALA A 37 -2.60 13.94 8.24
N ASP A 38 -3.31 12.84 7.96
CA ASP A 38 -4.76 12.87 7.73
C ASP A 38 -5.59 12.15 8.80
N THR A 39 -5.04 11.20 9.58
CA THR A 39 -5.82 10.48 10.61
C THR A 39 -6.53 11.44 11.57
N GLY A 40 -5.82 12.43 12.09
CA GLY A 40 -6.39 13.44 12.99
C GLY A 40 -7.48 14.29 12.33
N LYS A 41 -7.34 14.60 11.03
CA LYS A 41 -8.33 15.36 10.26
C LYS A 41 -9.61 14.55 10.07
N PHE A 42 -9.47 13.27 9.71
CA PHE A 42 -10.60 12.35 9.54
C PHE A 42 -11.37 12.15 10.84
N VAL A 43 -10.67 11.85 11.95
CA VAL A 43 -11.29 11.68 13.27
C VAL A 43 -12.00 12.96 13.72
N LYS A 44 -11.37 14.13 13.54
CA LYS A 44 -12.01 15.43 13.84
C LYS A 44 -13.28 15.63 13.03
N ALA A 45 -13.26 15.32 11.73
CA ALA A 45 -14.44 15.45 10.87
C ALA A 45 -15.56 14.51 11.30
N ILE A 46 -15.26 13.27 11.68
CA ILE A 46 -16.25 12.29 12.18
C ILE A 46 -16.97 12.82 13.42
N ILE A 47 -16.23 13.44 14.35
CA ILE A 47 -16.81 14.01 15.58
C ILE A 47 -17.66 15.24 15.26
N LEU A 48 -17.15 16.18 14.44
CA LEU A 48 -17.86 17.41 14.10
C LEU A 48 -19.11 17.17 13.26
N LYS A 49 -19.10 16.13 12.42
CA LYS A 49 -20.21 15.73 11.55
C LYS A 49 -20.94 14.50 12.09
N ARG A 50 -20.96 14.29 13.41
CA ARG A 50 -21.51 13.09 14.05
C ARG A 50 -22.89 12.73 13.49
N ASP A 51 -23.80 13.68 13.38
CA ASP A 51 -25.17 13.39 12.96
C ASP A 51 -25.26 12.91 11.50
N GLU A 52 -24.27 13.24 10.66
CA GLU A 52 -24.17 12.78 9.27
C GLU A 52 -23.56 11.37 9.15
N VAL A 53 -22.66 11.01 10.07
CA VAL A 53 -21.83 9.78 9.97
C VAL A 53 -22.06 8.76 11.09
N LEU A 54 -22.97 9.03 12.02
CA LEU A 54 -23.31 8.11 13.11
C LEU A 54 -23.76 6.77 12.51
N SER A 55 -23.18 5.67 13.02
CA SER A 55 -23.45 4.31 12.54
C SER A 55 -23.07 4.05 11.07
N LYS A 56 -22.29 4.94 10.43
CA LYS A 56 -21.71 4.71 9.10
C LYS A 56 -20.27 4.24 9.20
N ARG A 57 -19.82 3.49 8.19
CA ARG A 57 -18.42 3.17 7.97
C ARG A 57 -17.78 4.33 7.20
N VAL A 58 -16.66 4.84 7.68
CA VAL A 58 -15.84 5.84 6.97
C VAL A 58 -14.58 5.15 6.49
N LEU A 59 -14.33 5.18 5.18
CA LEU A 59 -13.16 4.53 4.59
C LEU A 59 -11.92 5.37 4.83
N GLY A 60 -10.87 4.74 5.35
CA GLY A 60 -9.56 5.36 5.56
C GLY A 60 -8.73 5.37 4.28
N ALA A 61 -9.24 5.97 3.21
CA ALA A 61 -8.53 6.14 1.95
C ALA A 61 -9.00 7.42 1.25
N THR A 62 -8.08 8.12 0.59
CA THR A 62 -8.36 9.34 -0.18
C THR A 62 -8.33 9.11 -1.68
N THR A 63 -7.64 8.06 -2.14
CA THR A 63 -7.62 7.62 -3.53
C THR A 63 -7.30 6.13 -3.60
N TYR A 64 -7.61 5.50 -4.72
CA TYR A 64 -7.00 4.23 -5.09
C TYR A 64 -5.83 4.53 -6.04
N GLN A 65 -4.71 3.83 -5.87
CA GLN A 65 -3.59 3.87 -6.80
C GLN A 65 -3.08 2.47 -7.08
N THR A 66 -2.64 2.25 -8.31
CA THR A 66 -1.96 1.04 -8.73
C THR A 66 -0.46 1.13 -8.41
N PRO A 67 0.27 0.00 -8.26
CA PRO A 67 1.73 0.02 -8.16
C PRO A 67 2.42 0.79 -9.27
N ALA A 68 1.86 0.75 -10.49
CA ALA A 68 2.38 1.52 -11.62
C ALA A 68 2.25 3.04 -11.39
N GLU A 69 1.11 3.53 -10.90
CA GLU A 69 0.89 4.93 -10.57
C GLU A 69 1.77 5.38 -9.39
N ILE A 70 1.88 4.57 -8.34
CA ILE A 70 2.76 4.81 -7.20
C ILE A 70 4.22 4.99 -7.66
N LEU A 71 4.68 4.11 -8.57
CA LEU A 71 6.04 4.17 -9.10
C LEU A 71 6.24 5.42 -9.98
N ALA A 72 5.22 5.81 -10.76
CA ALA A 72 5.24 7.04 -11.55
C ALA A 72 5.32 8.29 -10.65
N ASP A 73 4.55 8.33 -9.57
CA ASP A 73 4.60 9.42 -8.58
C ASP A 73 5.97 9.49 -7.90
N PHE A 74 6.56 8.35 -7.54
CA PHE A 74 7.91 8.30 -6.98
C PHE A 74 8.95 8.84 -7.96
N LYS A 75 8.89 8.44 -9.23
CA LYS A 75 9.76 8.97 -10.30
C LYS A 75 9.64 10.48 -10.47
N SER A 76 8.40 10.99 -10.42
CA SER A 76 8.11 12.41 -10.54
C SER A 76 8.64 13.21 -9.33
N ALA A 77 8.43 12.70 -8.12
CA ALA A 77 8.87 13.34 -6.88
C ALA A 77 10.40 13.30 -6.69
N PHE A 78 11.05 12.23 -7.17
CA PHE A 78 12.49 12.01 -7.02
C PHE A 78 13.16 11.70 -8.37
N PRO A 79 13.27 12.69 -9.29
CA PRO A 79 13.70 12.43 -10.66
C PRO A 79 15.11 11.85 -10.77
N ASN A 80 16.01 12.14 -9.84
CA ASN A 80 17.37 11.59 -9.84
C ASN A 80 17.42 10.18 -9.24
N ALA A 81 16.82 9.98 -8.07
CA ALA A 81 16.88 8.70 -7.35
C ALA A 81 15.91 7.65 -7.93
N GLY A 82 14.80 8.09 -8.51
CA GLY A 82 13.74 7.23 -9.01
C GLY A 82 13.83 6.90 -10.50
N ASN A 83 14.74 7.52 -11.27
CA ASN A 83 14.77 7.40 -12.73
C ASN A 83 14.72 5.94 -13.23
N ASP A 84 15.50 5.07 -12.59
CA ASP A 84 15.61 3.64 -12.89
C ASP A 84 14.73 2.76 -11.98
N ALA A 85 13.85 3.37 -11.18
CA ALA A 85 12.96 2.64 -10.28
C ALA A 85 12.04 1.70 -11.07
N ARG A 86 11.79 0.52 -10.51
CA ARG A 86 11.09 -0.56 -11.20
C ARG A 86 10.06 -1.23 -10.30
N PHE A 87 9.05 -1.80 -10.94
CA PHE A 87 8.08 -2.66 -10.29
C PHE A 87 8.50 -4.13 -10.44
N PHE A 88 8.26 -4.93 -9.41
CA PHE A 88 8.43 -6.37 -9.47
C PHE A 88 7.27 -7.07 -8.75
N SER A 89 6.46 -7.82 -9.50
CA SER A 89 5.42 -8.67 -8.92
C SER A 89 6.08 -9.91 -8.32
N LEU A 90 6.07 -9.99 -6.98
CA LEU A 90 6.68 -11.10 -6.26
C LEU A 90 5.78 -12.34 -6.31
N PRO A 91 6.30 -13.52 -6.67
CA PRO A 91 5.58 -14.76 -6.46
C PRO A 91 5.22 -14.93 -4.97
N HIS A 92 4.01 -15.41 -4.69
CA HIS A 92 3.48 -15.56 -3.33
C HIS A 92 4.40 -16.40 -2.42
N GLU A 93 4.97 -17.48 -2.96
CA GLU A 93 5.92 -18.33 -2.24
C GLU A 93 7.20 -17.56 -1.88
N THR A 94 7.74 -16.77 -2.82
CA THR A 94 8.91 -15.93 -2.58
C THR A 94 8.64 -14.85 -1.53
N PHE A 95 7.47 -14.21 -1.60
CA PHE A 95 7.05 -13.20 -0.63
C PHE A 95 6.97 -13.79 0.79
N THR A 96 6.25 -14.90 0.95
CA THR A 96 6.11 -15.57 2.26
C THR A 96 7.43 -16.13 2.77
N ALA A 97 8.27 -16.72 1.90
CA ALA A 97 9.61 -17.18 2.28
C ALA A 97 10.51 -16.02 2.75
N THR A 98 10.41 -14.85 2.11
CA THR A 98 11.16 -13.65 2.50
C THR A 98 10.74 -13.17 3.89
N LEU A 99 9.44 -13.07 4.15
CA LEU A 99 8.92 -12.68 5.47
C LEU A 99 9.36 -13.65 6.57
N LYS A 100 9.27 -14.96 6.31
CA LYS A 100 9.73 -16.00 7.24
C LYS A 100 11.25 -15.93 7.48
N GLY A 101 12.03 -15.67 6.43
CA GLY A 101 13.47 -15.44 6.53
C GLY A 101 13.84 -14.23 7.39
N GLN A 102 12.94 -13.25 7.52
CA GLN A 102 13.06 -12.09 8.40
C GLN A 102 12.58 -12.37 9.84
N GLY A 103 12.22 -13.62 10.17
CA GLY A 103 11.80 -14.04 11.50
C GLY A 103 10.29 -13.98 11.73
N MET A 104 9.48 -13.75 10.69
CA MET A 104 8.02 -13.77 10.81
C MET A 104 7.50 -15.22 10.95
N PRO A 105 6.60 -15.51 11.90
CA PRO A 105 5.95 -16.81 11.99
C PRO A 105 5.11 -17.14 10.74
N ASP A 106 4.92 -18.44 10.47
CA ASP A 106 4.19 -18.92 9.29
C ASP A 106 2.81 -18.28 9.13
N PHE A 107 2.02 -18.25 10.21
CA PHE A 107 0.65 -17.71 10.18
C PHE A 107 0.63 -16.20 9.87
N ALA A 108 1.64 -15.45 10.31
CA ALA A 108 1.72 -14.01 10.09
C ALA A 108 2.16 -13.68 8.66
N ALA A 109 3.08 -14.48 8.09
CA ALA A 109 3.46 -14.35 6.69
C ALA A 109 2.28 -14.67 5.75
N GLU A 110 1.48 -15.68 6.09
CA GLU A 110 0.26 -16.01 5.38
C GLU A 110 -0.79 -14.90 5.48
N GLU A 111 -1.03 -14.36 6.68
CA GLU A 111 -1.98 -13.28 6.90
C GLU A 111 -1.61 -12.02 6.09
N LEU A 112 -0.34 -11.62 6.08
CA LEU A 112 0.11 -10.49 5.26
C LEU A 112 -0.05 -10.75 3.76
N LEU A 113 0.27 -11.96 3.28
CA LEU A 113 0.02 -12.31 1.88
C LEU A 113 -1.46 -12.20 1.55
N GLN A 114 -2.34 -12.71 2.42
CA GLN A 114 -3.79 -12.62 2.22
C GLN A 114 -4.26 -11.17 2.17
N ASN A 115 -3.73 -10.27 3.01
CA ASN A 115 -4.03 -8.84 2.94
C ASN A 115 -3.64 -8.21 1.61
N PHE A 116 -2.49 -8.57 1.03
CA PHE A 116 -2.12 -8.10 -0.32
C PHE A 116 -3.05 -8.66 -1.39
N ARG A 117 -3.42 -9.94 -1.30
CA ARG A 117 -4.35 -10.56 -2.26
C ARG A 117 -5.71 -9.89 -2.25
N LEU A 118 -6.17 -9.36 -1.12
CA LEU A 118 -7.40 -8.56 -1.05
C LEU A 118 -7.35 -7.30 -1.92
N MET A 119 -6.18 -6.73 -2.19
CA MET A 119 -6.05 -5.56 -3.07
C MET A 119 -6.49 -5.89 -4.50
N ASP A 120 -6.15 -7.08 -4.99
CA ASP A 120 -6.38 -7.51 -6.38
C ASP A 120 -7.64 -8.39 -6.54
N GLU A 121 -7.79 -9.41 -5.70
CA GLU A 121 -8.80 -10.46 -5.89
C GLU A 121 -10.19 -10.08 -5.38
N GLY A 122 -10.27 -9.20 -4.37
CA GLY A 122 -11.54 -8.80 -3.73
C GLY A 122 -11.79 -7.29 -3.65
N GLY A 123 -10.75 -6.48 -3.84
CA GLY A 123 -10.73 -5.06 -3.47
C GLY A 123 -10.70 -4.87 -1.94
N TYR A 124 -9.76 -4.08 -1.43
CA TYR A 124 -9.56 -3.93 0.03
C TYR A 124 -10.82 -3.48 0.79
N TYR A 125 -11.61 -2.58 0.21
CA TYR A 125 -12.94 -2.18 0.70
C TYR A 125 -14.08 -2.74 -0.16
N ALA A 126 -13.89 -3.93 -0.74
CA ALA A 126 -14.78 -4.52 -1.74
C ALA A 126 -15.02 -3.62 -2.98
N GLY A 127 -14.05 -2.76 -3.31
CA GLY A 127 -14.14 -1.80 -4.42
C GLY A 127 -15.10 -0.63 -4.17
N GLU A 128 -15.49 -0.37 -2.92
CA GLU A 128 -16.32 0.80 -2.57
C GLU A 128 -15.64 2.11 -3.04
N LYS A 129 -16.44 3.01 -3.62
CA LYS A 129 -15.95 4.31 -4.09
C LYS A 129 -15.63 5.23 -2.91
N LEU A 130 -14.77 6.22 -3.16
CA LEU A 130 -14.28 7.16 -2.14
C LEU A 130 -14.96 8.54 -2.20
N ASP A 131 -16.04 8.68 -2.98
CA ASP A 131 -16.77 9.94 -3.25
C ASP A 131 -18.02 10.16 -2.38
#